data_AF-A0A084SQI2-F1
#
_entry.id   AF-A0A084SQI2-F1
#
_cell.length_a   1.000
_cell.length_b   1.000
_cell.length_c   1.000
_cell.angle_alpha   90.00
_cell.angle_beta   90.00
_cell.angle_gamma   90.00
#
_symmetry.space_group_name_H-M   'P 1'
#
loop_
_entity.id
_entity.type
_entity.pdbx_description
1 polymer ?
#
loop_
_entity_poly.entity_id
_entity_poly.type
_entity_poly.pdbx_seq_one_letter_code
_entity_poly.pdbx_strand_id
1 'polypeptide(L)'
;MNDWFELHDAHRALRATGGSSLSDIRRVLRRLIESGHAESSLFNRFTYSKNPHTGLREWRIAAPRGKDRKDWSEPLKKLAPNLAEASLTVLALTDSANERLGQLTVMLEGRSVTRKPFSRSVTRKPFIVAAHLDDRHMGSGACGHALFHCHVGPSFKAMPEVRVPLPALKPAAALEWALSVVLPDWEPVPWHEVIAHANRQGT
;
A
#
# COMPACT_ATOMS: atom_id res chain seq x y z
N MET A 1 16.74 -24.53 7.61
CA MET A 1 17.18 -23.42 6.73
C MET A 1 16.35 -23.56 5.48
N ASN A 2 15.23 -22.82 5.37
CA ASN A 2 14.40 -22.90 4.16
C ASN A 2 15.22 -22.32 3.02
N ASP A 3 15.43 -23.11 1.97
CA ASP A 3 16.33 -22.79 0.88
C ASP A 3 15.83 -21.52 0.19
N TRP A 4 16.72 -20.57 -0.11
CA TRP A 4 16.41 -19.37 -0.86
C TRP A 4 15.72 -19.71 -2.20
N PHE A 5 16.02 -20.88 -2.77
CA PHE A 5 15.32 -21.42 -3.94
C PHE A 5 13.85 -21.77 -3.68
N GLU A 6 13.53 -22.45 -2.58
CA GLU A 6 12.15 -22.79 -2.21
C GLU A 6 11.32 -21.53 -1.96
N LEU A 7 11.92 -20.56 -1.26
CA LEU A 7 11.31 -19.25 -1.08
C LEU A 7 11.05 -18.64 -2.45
N HIS A 8 12.07 -18.47 -3.28
CA HIS A 8 11.98 -17.89 -4.62
C HIS A 8 10.88 -18.54 -5.50
N ASP A 9 10.78 -19.87 -5.50
CA ASP A 9 9.78 -20.61 -6.27
C ASP A 9 8.36 -20.43 -5.71
N ALA A 10 8.20 -20.35 -4.39
CA ALA A 10 6.93 -19.98 -3.77
C ALA A 10 6.50 -18.55 -4.19
N HIS A 11 7.43 -17.59 -4.23
CA HIS A 11 7.14 -16.25 -4.75
C HIS A 11 6.78 -16.27 -6.24
N ARG A 12 7.45 -17.11 -7.04
CA ARG A 12 7.16 -17.26 -8.47
C ARG A 12 5.78 -17.83 -8.71
N ALA A 13 5.38 -18.85 -7.95
CA ALA A 13 4.04 -19.44 -8.00
C ALA A 13 2.96 -18.43 -7.59
N LEU A 14 3.20 -17.62 -6.54
CA LEU A 14 2.30 -16.54 -6.13
C LEU A 14 2.13 -15.45 -7.19
N ARG A 15 3.19 -15.11 -7.93
CA ARG A 15 3.13 -14.19 -9.08
C ARG A 15 2.36 -14.80 -10.26
N ALA A 16 2.61 -16.07 -10.58
CA ALA A 16 2.01 -16.77 -11.71
C ALA A 16 0.51 -17.08 -11.52
N THR A 17 0.06 -17.22 -10.26
CA THR A 17 -1.34 -17.48 -9.90
C THR A 17 -2.16 -16.19 -9.67
N GLY A 18 -1.55 -15.02 -9.84
CA GLY A 18 -2.01 -13.77 -9.25
C GLY A 18 -2.92 -12.92 -10.12
N GLY A 19 -4.10 -13.43 -10.49
CA GLY A 19 -5.24 -12.59 -10.86
C GLY A 19 -5.76 -11.85 -9.64
N SER A 20 -5.05 -10.82 -9.16
CA SER A 20 -5.68 -9.90 -8.21
C SER A 20 -6.52 -8.91 -8.99
N SER A 21 -7.82 -9.11 -8.88
CA SER A 21 -8.81 -8.25 -9.50
C SER A 21 -8.98 -6.97 -8.69
N LEU A 22 -9.43 -5.91 -9.36
CA LEU A 22 -9.83 -4.67 -8.71
C LEU A 22 -10.85 -4.84 -7.59
N SER A 23 -11.61 -5.94 -7.60
CA SER A 23 -12.52 -6.27 -6.51
C SER A 23 -11.79 -6.43 -5.17
N ASP A 24 -10.57 -6.96 -5.16
CA ASP A 24 -9.81 -7.09 -3.93
C ASP A 24 -9.36 -5.73 -3.40
N ILE A 25 -8.86 -4.84 -4.27
CA ILE A 25 -8.52 -3.46 -3.90
C ILE A 25 -9.76 -2.75 -3.35
N ARG A 26 -10.90 -2.88 -4.03
CA ARG A 26 -12.19 -2.32 -3.58
C ARG A 26 -12.64 -2.87 -2.22
N ARG A 27 -12.38 -4.14 -1.94
CA ARG A 27 -12.65 -4.74 -0.62
C ARG A 27 -11.79 -4.10 0.47
N VAL A 28 -10.51 -3.89 0.21
CA VAL A 28 -9.62 -3.19 1.16
C VAL A 28 -10.08 -1.75 1.41
N LEU A 29 -10.46 -1.02 0.35
CA LEU A 29 -11.02 0.34 0.47
C LEU A 29 -12.35 0.37 1.25
N ARG A 30 -13.21 -0.65 1.07
CA ARG A 30 -14.45 -0.77 1.85
C ARG A 30 -14.16 -1.00 3.34
N ARG A 31 -13.21 -1.89 3.67
CA ARG A 31 -12.79 -2.12 5.05
C ARG A 31 -12.29 -0.83 5.72
N LEU A 32 -11.59 0.05 4.98
CA LEU A 32 -11.14 1.34 5.52
C LEU A 32 -12.31 2.22 5.97
N ILE A 33 -13.42 2.19 5.22
CA ILE A 33 -14.64 2.92 5.54
C ILE A 33 -15.32 2.30 6.75
N GLU A 34 -15.50 0.98 6.74
CA GLU A 34 -16.18 0.24 7.81
C GLU A 34 -15.47 0.41 9.16
N SER A 35 -14.14 0.42 9.17
CA SER A 35 -13.32 0.70 10.37
C SER A 35 -13.27 2.20 10.76
N GLY A 36 -13.81 3.08 9.91
CA GLY A 36 -13.82 4.53 10.14
C GLY A 36 -12.47 5.22 9.93
N HIS A 37 -11.56 4.62 9.15
CA HIS A 37 -10.26 5.20 8.77
C HIS A 37 -10.35 6.12 7.55
N ALA A 38 -11.45 6.09 6.79
CA ALA A 38 -11.66 6.94 5.62
C ALA A 38 -13.07 7.56 5.60
N GLU A 39 -13.33 8.50 4.68
CA GLU A 39 -14.70 8.96 4.45
C GLU A 39 -15.57 7.88 3.80
N SER A 40 -16.86 7.84 4.15
CA SER A 40 -17.83 6.93 3.54
C SER A 40 -17.95 7.08 2.03
N SER A 41 -17.64 8.26 1.51
CA SER A 41 -17.65 8.57 0.08
C SER A 41 -16.51 7.89 -0.70
N LEU A 42 -15.45 7.43 -0.04
CA LEU A 42 -14.23 6.88 -0.66
C LEU A 42 -14.56 5.76 -1.66
N PHE A 43 -15.44 4.83 -1.29
CA PHE A 43 -15.74 3.67 -2.14
C PHE A 43 -16.29 4.09 -3.51
N ASN A 44 -17.19 5.07 -3.52
CA ASN A 44 -17.79 5.60 -4.74
C ASN A 44 -16.84 6.52 -5.53
N ARG A 45 -15.79 7.01 -4.87
CA ARG A 45 -14.77 7.86 -5.50
C ARG A 45 -13.61 7.06 -6.09
N PHE A 46 -13.48 5.77 -5.79
CA PHE A 46 -12.54 4.90 -6.50
C PHE A 46 -13.11 4.53 -7.88
N THR A 47 -12.76 5.36 -8.87
CA THR A 47 -13.33 5.37 -10.21
C THR A 47 -12.23 5.33 -11.26
N TYR A 48 -12.58 5.24 -12.55
CA TYR A 48 -11.61 5.18 -13.63
C TYR A 48 -11.84 6.22 -14.72
N SER A 49 -10.76 6.57 -15.40
CA SER A 49 -10.77 7.21 -16.72
C SER A 49 -10.22 6.24 -17.76
N LYS A 50 -10.82 6.25 -18.96
CA LYS A 50 -10.29 5.52 -20.10
C LYS A 50 -9.18 6.34 -20.74
N ASN A 51 -8.01 5.75 -20.91
CA ASN A 51 -6.94 6.36 -21.68
C ASN A 51 -7.26 6.20 -23.19
N PRO A 52 -7.48 7.30 -23.93
CA PRO A 52 -7.88 7.23 -25.34
C PRO A 52 -6.78 6.70 -26.26
N HIS A 53 -5.51 6.79 -25.84
CA HIS A 53 -4.36 6.40 -26.66
C HIS A 53 -3.99 4.93 -26.48
N THR A 54 -4.08 4.42 -25.26
CA THR A 54 -3.71 3.03 -24.96
C THR A 54 -4.91 2.09 -24.83
N GLY A 55 -6.13 2.64 -24.67
CA GLY A 55 -7.34 1.87 -24.40
C GLY A 55 -7.42 1.31 -22.97
N LEU A 56 -6.38 1.50 -22.16
CA LEU A 56 -6.30 1.07 -20.77
C LEU A 56 -7.21 1.91 -19.87
N ARG A 57 -7.51 1.39 -18.68
CA ARG A 57 -8.29 2.10 -17.66
C ARG A 57 -7.41 2.46 -16.49
N GLU A 58 -7.40 3.74 -16.17
CA GLU A 58 -6.68 4.34 -15.06
C GLU A 58 -7.63 4.56 -13.90
N TRP A 59 -7.50 3.72 -12.88
CA TRP A 59 -8.29 3.74 -11.67
C TRP A 59 -7.61 4.58 -10.59
N ARG A 60 -8.38 5.44 -9.92
CA ARG A 60 -7.89 6.34 -8.89
C ARG A 60 -9.00 6.76 -7.92
N ILE A 61 -8.59 7.27 -6.76
CA ILE A 61 -9.50 7.93 -5.83
C ILE A 61 -9.72 9.37 -6.31
N ALA A 62 -10.93 9.67 -6.77
CA ALA A 62 -11.32 11.02 -7.17
C ALA A 62 -11.52 11.93 -5.94
N ALA A 63 -11.37 13.24 -6.16
CA ALA A 63 -11.67 14.25 -5.14
C ALA A 63 -13.17 14.23 -4.76
N PRO A 64 -13.50 14.56 -3.49
CA PRO A 64 -14.89 14.73 -3.09
C PRO A 64 -15.53 15.92 -3.82
N ARG A 65 -16.87 15.87 -3.94
CA ARG A 65 -17.64 16.90 -4.63
C ARG A 65 -17.32 18.30 -4.06
N GLY A 66 -17.11 19.27 -4.96
CA GLY A 66 -16.73 20.63 -4.60
C GLY A 66 -15.22 20.85 -4.45
N LYS A 67 -14.39 19.82 -4.63
CA LYS A 67 -12.94 19.97 -4.76
C LYS A 67 -12.53 19.61 -6.18
N ASP A 68 -12.01 20.58 -6.91
CA ASP A 68 -11.43 20.36 -8.23
C ASP A 68 -9.92 20.17 -8.10
N ARG A 69 -9.50 18.92 -7.89
CA ARG A 69 -8.09 18.53 -7.86
C ARG A 69 -7.89 17.31 -8.73
N LYS A 70 -7.05 17.46 -9.76
CA LYS A 70 -6.58 16.34 -10.59
C LYS A 70 -5.82 15.30 -9.74
N ASP A 71 -5.07 15.76 -8.75
CA ASP A 71 -4.29 14.90 -7.85
C ASP A 71 -4.92 14.95 -6.46
N TRP A 72 -5.65 13.89 -6.11
CA TRP A 72 -6.32 13.76 -4.82
C TRP A 72 -5.70 12.61 -4.02
N SER A 73 -5.22 12.95 -2.82
CA SER A 73 -4.81 12.00 -1.78
C SER A 73 -5.90 11.98 -0.70
N GLU A 74 -6.44 10.81 -0.39
CA GLU A 74 -7.50 10.66 0.60
C GLU A 74 -6.95 10.82 2.03
N PRO A 75 -7.42 11.80 2.82
CA PRO A 75 -7.03 11.90 4.22
C PRO A 75 -7.50 10.68 5.03
N LEU A 76 -6.57 10.05 5.74
CA LEU A 76 -6.84 8.94 6.65
C LEU A 76 -7.11 9.43 8.08
N LYS A 77 -7.89 8.65 8.83
CA LYS A 77 -8.35 8.93 10.19
C LYS A 77 -7.89 7.84 11.15
N LYS A 78 -7.94 8.13 12.46
CA LYS A 78 -7.52 7.20 13.54
C LYS A 78 -6.12 6.64 13.29
N LEU A 79 -5.17 7.55 13.03
CA LEU A 79 -3.79 7.21 12.72
C LEU A 79 -3.05 6.71 13.97
N ALA A 80 -1.90 6.08 13.74
CA ALA A 80 -0.98 5.73 14.81
C ALA A 80 -0.62 6.98 15.66
N PRO A 81 -0.42 6.85 16.98
CA PRO A 81 -0.24 8.00 17.87
C PRO A 81 0.94 8.94 17.54
N ASN A 82 1.93 8.42 16.82
CA ASN A 82 3.11 9.15 16.36
C ASN A 82 2.90 9.86 15.01
N LEU A 83 1.68 9.89 14.46
CA LEU A 83 1.35 10.54 13.19
C LEU A 83 0.34 11.68 13.39
N ALA A 84 0.64 12.86 12.83
CA ALA A 84 -0.26 14.01 12.82
C ALA A 84 -1.26 13.94 11.66
N GLU A 85 -0.80 13.52 10.49
CA GLU A 85 -1.59 13.46 9.26
C GLU A 85 -1.04 12.35 8.38
N ALA A 86 -1.92 11.71 7.60
CA ALA A 86 -1.59 10.74 6.57
C ALA A 86 -2.66 10.81 5.48
N SER A 87 -2.27 10.72 4.22
CA SER A 87 -3.17 10.69 3.07
C SER A 87 -2.81 9.58 2.11
N LEU A 88 -3.82 8.87 1.59
CA LEU A 88 -3.71 7.71 0.71
C LEU A 88 -3.97 8.08 -0.75
N THR A 89 -3.04 7.70 -1.61
CA THR A 89 -3.21 7.69 -3.07
C THR A 89 -3.13 6.26 -3.57
N VAL A 90 -4.11 5.86 -4.37
CA VAL A 90 -4.12 4.57 -5.07
C VAL A 90 -4.32 4.84 -6.55
N LEU A 91 -3.40 4.35 -7.37
CA LEU A 91 -3.47 4.34 -8.81
C LEU A 91 -3.35 2.90 -9.30
N ALA A 92 -4.33 2.44 -10.08
CA ALA A 92 -4.30 1.12 -10.69
C ALA A 92 -4.53 1.23 -12.20
N LEU A 93 -3.69 0.56 -12.99
CA LEU A 93 -3.82 0.49 -14.44
C LEU A 93 -4.31 -0.90 -14.82
N THR A 94 -5.41 -0.99 -15.55
CA THR A 94 -5.96 -2.25 -16.05
C THR A 94 -6.10 -2.26 -17.56
N ASP A 95 -6.26 -3.45 -18.11
CA ASP A 95 -6.79 -3.61 -19.46
C ASP A 95 -8.22 -3.01 -19.59
N SER A 96 -8.71 -3.01 -20.83
CA SER A 96 -10.02 -2.44 -21.17
C SER A 96 -11.20 -3.25 -20.61
N ALA A 97 -11.00 -4.51 -20.22
CA ALA A 97 -12.01 -5.39 -19.64
C ALA A 97 -12.02 -5.36 -18.10
N ASN A 98 -11.01 -4.76 -17.47
CA ASN A 98 -10.66 -4.90 -16.05
C ASN A 98 -10.30 -6.34 -15.62
N GLU A 99 -9.87 -7.17 -16.55
CA GLU A 99 -9.53 -8.58 -16.26
C GLU A 99 -8.11 -8.69 -15.71
N ARG A 100 -7.19 -7.91 -16.26
CA ARG A 100 -5.79 -7.87 -15.82
C ARG A 100 -5.40 -6.51 -15.22
N LEU A 101 -4.83 -6.56 -14.02
CA LEU A 101 -4.11 -5.43 -13.43
C LEU A 101 -2.70 -5.40 -14.03
N GLY A 102 -2.38 -4.33 -14.75
CA GLY A 102 -1.06 -4.11 -15.34
C GLY A 102 -0.13 -3.30 -14.43
N GLN A 103 -0.66 -2.44 -13.56
CA GLN A 103 0.18 -1.71 -12.61
C GLN A 103 -0.64 -1.31 -11.38
N LEU A 104 0.00 -1.30 -10.21
CA LEU A 104 -0.51 -0.68 -8.99
C LEU A 104 0.52 0.27 -8.41
N THR A 105 0.06 1.43 -7.98
CA THR A 105 0.80 2.33 -7.11
C THR A 105 -0.07 2.65 -5.90
N VAL A 106 0.48 2.42 -4.70
CA VAL A 106 -0.07 2.85 -3.43
C VAL A 106 0.93 3.82 -2.81
N MET A 107 0.45 4.97 -2.35
CA MET A 107 1.29 5.97 -1.72
C MET A 107 0.57 6.52 -0.49
N LEU A 108 1.32 6.63 0.61
CA LEU A 108 0.93 7.33 1.81
C LEU A 108 1.91 8.46 2.04
N GLU A 109 1.39 9.65 2.27
CA GLU A 109 2.17 10.83 2.59
C GLU A 109 1.58 11.53 3.81
N GLY A 110 2.42 12.16 4.62
CA GLY A 110 1.92 12.84 5.81
C GLY A 110 3.01 13.42 6.68
N ARG A 111 2.68 13.62 7.96
CA ARG A 111 3.62 14.13 8.97
C ARG A 111 3.57 13.29 10.22
N SER A 112 4.74 12.87 10.68
CA SER A 112 4.94 12.28 12.01
C SER A 112 5.08 13.37 13.07
N VAL A 113 4.70 13.06 14.31
CA VAL A 113 5.01 13.86 15.48
C VAL A 113 6.18 13.24 16.23
N THR A 114 7.21 14.04 16.50
CA THR A 114 8.28 13.65 17.40
C THR A 114 8.26 14.61 18.58
N ARG A 115 8.03 14.08 19.78
CA ARG A 115 8.26 14.81 21.03
C ARG A 115 9.67 14.51 21.50
N LYS A 116 10.49 15.54 21.69
CA LYS A 116 11.76 15.37 22.39
C LYS A 116 11.45 15.13 23.88
N PRO A 117 12.12 14.18 24.54
CA PRO A 117 12.07 14.06 26.00
C PRO A 117 12.35 15.43 26.63
N PHE A 118 11.55 15.82 27.62
CA PHE A 118 11.68 17.09 28.35
C PHE A 118 11.42 18.39 27.56
N SER A 119 10.92 18.32 26.32
CA SER A 119 10.51 19.51 25.55
C SER A 119 9.00 19.58 25.39
N ARG A 120 8.42 20.78 25.59
CA ARG A 120 7.04 21.09 25.20
C ARG A 120 6.88 21.27 23.68
N SER A 121 7.98 21.29 22.93
CA SER A 121 7.99 21.41 21.47
C SER A 121 7.57 20.11 20.80
N VAL A 122 6.59 20.19 19.89
CA VAL A 122 6.22 19.12 18.97
C VAL A 122 6.81 19.44 17.61
N THR A 123 7.76 18.62 17.14
CA THR A 123 8.25 18.71 15.76
C THR A 123 7.38 17.84 14.86
N ARG A 124 6.93 18.40 13.74
CA ARG A 124 6.26 17.65 12.67
C ARG A 124 7.26 17.36 11.56
N LYS A 125 7.49 16.09 11.25
CA LYS A 125 8.41 15.67 10.17
C LYS A 125 7.64 15.00 9.05
N PRO A 126 7.86 15.37 7.78
CA PRO A 126 7.20 14.69 6.67
C PRO A 126 7.61 13.22 6.63
N PHE A 127 6.73 12.37 6.13
CA PHE A 127 7.04 10.98 5.78
C PHE A 127 6.31 10.58 4.50
N ILE A 128 6.86 9.57 3.83
CA ILE A 128 6.27 8.90 2.68
C ILE A 128 6.39 7.39 2.90
N VAL A 129 5.38 6.63 2.46
CA VAL A 129 5.38 5.18 2.26
C VAL A 129 4.84 4.94 0.86
N ALA A 130 5.61 4.29 0.00
CA ALA A 130 5.15 3.96 -1.34
C ALA A 130 5.24 2.45 -1.61
N ALA A 131 4.38 1.94 -2.48
CA ALA A 131 4.44 0.58 -2.99
C ALA A 131 4.04 0.58 -4.46
N HIS A 132 4.91 0.04 -5.31
CA HIS A 132 4.72 -0.03 -6.75
C HIS A 132 4.82 -1.48 -7.21
N LEU A 133 3.84 -1.91 -8.00
CA LEU A 133 3.79 -3.21 -8.65
C LEU A 133 3.59 -3.01 -10.14
N ASP A 134 4.43 -3.64 -10.95
CA ASP A 134 4.24 -3.74 -12.40
C ASP A 134 3.33 -4.93 -12.78
N ASP A 135 3.26 -5.23 -14.07
CA ASP A 135 2.37 -6.24 -14.66
C ASP A 135 2.81 -7.68 -14.36
N ARG A 136 3.99 -7.84 -13.76
CA ARG A 136 4.57 -9.07 -13.22
C ARG A 136 4.59 -9.06 -11.69
N HIS A 137 3.99 -8.04 -11.07
CA HIS A 137 4.04 -7.77 -9.64
C HIS A 137 5.47 -7.62 -9.11
N MET A 138 6.35 -6.98 -9.89
CA MET A 138 7.72 -6.62 -9.56
C MET A 138 7.84 -5.10 -9.32
N GLY A 139 8.78 -4.69 -8.46
CA GLY A 139 9.15 -3.28 -8.26
C GLY A 139 10.30 -2.84 -9.20
N SER A 140 10.42 -1.54 -9.49
CA SER A 140 11.29 -0.98 -10.57
C SER A 140 12.57 -0.25 -10.11
N GLY A 141 13.10 -0.58 -8.96
CA GLY A 141 14.16 0.15 -8.26
C GLY A 141 15.53 -0.52 -8.37
N ALA A 142 16.51 0.11 -7.74
CA ALA A 142 17.93 0.01 -8.08
C ALA A 142 18.57 -1.39 -8.02
N CYS A 143 17.92 -2.41 -7.46
CA CYS A 143 18.53 -3.70 -7.16
C CYS A 143 18.05 -4.88 -8.02
N GLY A 144 17.15 -4.64 -8.99
CA GLY A 144 16.84 -5.60 -10.06
C GLY A 144 16.25 -6.97 -9.66
N HIS A 145 15.91 -7.20 -8.40
CA HIS A 145 15.37 -8.49 -7.93
C HIS A 145 14.16 -8.29 -7.01
N ALA A 146 13.05 -8.92 -7.41
CA ALA A 146 11.73 -9.00 -6.75
C ALA A 146 11.29 -7.69 -6.04
N LEU A 147 10.33 -7.79 -5.11
CA LEU A 147 10.21 -6.87 -3.98
C LEU A 147 9.45 -5.56 -4.22
N PHE A 148 8.44 -5.37 -3.39
CA PHE A 148 7.89 -4.07 -3.05
C PHE A 148 8.99 -3.04 -2.87
N HIS A 149 8.98 -1.98 -3.67
CA HIS A 149 9.85 -0.84 -3.42
C HIS A 149 9.17 0.13 -2.51
N CYS A 150 9.47 -0.05 -1.22
CA CYS A 150 9.07 0.90 -0.21
C CYS A 150 10.10 2.01 -0.04
N HIS A 151 9.66 3.22 -0.33
CA HIS A 151 10.33 4.42 0.15
C HIS A 151 9.72 4.75 1.51
N VAL A 152 10.47 4.53 2.58
CA VAL A 152 10.20 5.14 3.89
C VAL A 152 11.24 6.22 4.10
N GLY A 153 10.79 7.46 4.20
CA GLY A 153 11.71 8.58 4.34
C GLY A 153 11.00 9.93 4.34
N PRO A 154 11.74 11.03 4.55
CA PRO A 154 11.16 12.36 4.66
C PRO A 154 10.66 12.92 3.32
N SER A 155 11.09 12.36 2.19
CA SER A 155 10.63 12.73 0.84
C SER A 155 11.10 11.73 -0.21
N PHE A 156 10.59 11.84 -1.44
CA PHE A 156 11.08 11.13 -2.63
C PHE A 156 12.51 11.49 -3.05
N LYS A 157 13.06 12.61 -2.56
CA LYS A 157 14.42 13.06 -2.88
C LYS A 157 15.46 12.53 -1.91
N ALA A 158 15.03 11.96 -0.78
CA ALA A 158 15.92 11.30 0.16
C ALA A 158 16.13 9.85 -0.28
N MET A 159 17.36 9.36 -0.17
CA MET A 159 17.66 7.96 -0.43
C MET A 159 16.83 7.10 0.52
N PRO A 160 16.02 6.15 0.02
CA PRO A 160 15.16 5.35 0.87
C PRO A 160 16.01 4.51 1.83
N GLU A 161 15.59 4.43 3.10
CA GLU A 161 16.09 3.40 3.99
C GLU A 161 15.54 2.05 3.49
N VAL A 162 16.33 1.36 2.67
CA VAL A 162 15.94 0.06 2.09
C VAL A 162 15.66 -0.91 3.23
N ARG A 163 14.39 -1.33 3.36
CA ARG A 163 14.04 -2.48 4.21
C ARG A 163 14.01 -3.75 3.39
N VAL A 164 14.45 -4.82 4.06
CA VAL A 164 14.60 -6.23 3.66
C VAL A 164 13.61 -6.68 2.57
N PRO A 165 13.99 -7.60 1.66
CA PRO A 165 13.09 -8.20 0.70
C PRO A 165 11.73 -8.60 1.30
N LEU A 166 10.68 -7.83 0.98
CA LEU A 166 9.30 -8.20 1.27
C LEU A 166 8.84 -9.37 0.39
N PRO A 167 7.93 -10.22 0.89
CA PRO A 167 7.32 -11.23 0.06
C PRO A 167 6.65 -10.67 -1.19
N ALA A 168 6.49 -11.50 -2.21
CA ALA A 168 5.77 -11.10 -3.41
C ALA A 168 4.30 -10.96 -3.01
N LEU A 169 3.86 -9.73 -2.72
CA LEU A 169 2.48 -9.51 -2.31
C LEU A 169 1.60 -9.36 -3.54
N LYS A 170 0.38 -9.88 -3.40
CA LYS A 170 -0.70 -9.55 -4.31
C LYS A 170 -1.06 -8.05 -4.18
N PRO A 171 -1.59 -7.41 -5.23
CA PRO A 171 -2.08 -6.02 -5.23
C PRO A 171 -2.88 -5.58 -4.00
N ALA A 172 -3.81 -6.39 -3.48
CA ALA A 172 -4.54 -6.01 -2.28
C ALA A 172 -3.69 -6.08 -1.00
N ALA A 173 -2.86 -7.11 -0.88
CA ALA A 173 -1.90 -7.22 0.21
C ALA A 173 -0.86 -6.07 0.15
N ALA A 174 -0.56 -5.53 -1.04
CA ALA A 174 0.22 -4.32 -1.23
C ALA A 174 -0.34 -3.13 -0.46
N LEU A 175 -1.64 -2.91 -0.68
CA LEU A 175 -2.39 -1.82 -0.10
C LEU A 175 -2.53 -2.04 1.40
N GLU A 176 -2.85 -3.26 1.85
CA GLU A 176 -2.96 -3.58 3.27
C GLU A 176 -1.64 -3.37 4.00
N TRP A 177 -0.52 -3.80 3.41
CA TRP A 177 0.80 -3.58 3.98
C TRP A 177 1.15 -2.10 4.08
N ALA A 178 0.87 -1.28 3.05
CA ALA A 178 1.13 0.15 3.13
C ALA A 178 0.31 0.79 4.26
N LEU A 179 -0.98 0.46 4.33
CA LEU A 179 -1.91 0.97 5.34
C LEU A 179 -1.50 0.59 6.77
N SER A 180 -0.91 -0.59 6.98
CA SER A 180 -0.45 -1.01 8.31
C SER A 180 0.70 -0.18 8.86
N VAL A 181 1.40 0.60 8.02
CA VAL A 181 2.43 1.52 8.50
C VAL A 181 1.83 2.72 9.24
N VAL A 182 0.60 3.11 8.92
CA VAL A 182 -0.02 4.34 9.43
C VAL A 182 -1.29 4.11 10.27
N LEU A 183 -1.88 2.92 10.16
CA LEU A 183 -3.10 2.52 10.86
C LEU A 183 -2.77 1.44 11.91
N PRO A 184 -2.97 1.71 13.20
CA PRO A 184 -2.53 0.83 14.28
C PRO A 184 -3.27 -0.51 14.31
N ASP A 185 -4.54 -0.53 13.93
CA ASP A 185 -5.40 -1.73 13.95
C ASP A 185 -5.42 -2.46 12.59
N TRP A 186 -4.53 -2.08 11.67
CA TRP A 186 -4.52 -2.56 10.29
C TRP A 186 -3.43 -3.61 10.03
N GLU A 187 -2.86 -4.22 11.07
CA GLU A 187 -1.81 -5.22 10.90
C GLU A 187 -2.21 -6.28 9.84
N PRO A 188 -1.35 -6.53 8.83
CA PRO A 188 -1.68 -7.37 7.68
C PRO A 188 -1.41 -8.85 7.95
N VAL A 189 -1.15 -9.23 9.21
CA VAL A 189 -0.83 -10.60 9.61
C VAL A 189 -1.44 -10.84 10.98
N PRO A 190 -2.21 -11.93 11.19
CA PRO A 190 -2.61 -12.34 12.53
C PRO A 190 -1.37 -12.90 13.23
N TRP A 191 -0.47 -12.03 13.68
CA TRP A 191 0.79 -12.45 14.31
C TRP A 191 0.54 -13.40 15.48
N HIS A 192 -0.59 -13.24 16.17
CA HIS A 192 -1.05 -14.19 17.18
C HIS A 192 -1.25 -15.61 16.63
N GLU A 193 -1.83 -15.79 15.44
CA GLU A 193 -2.00 -17.09 14.79
C GLU A 193 -0.68 -17.65 14.24
N VAL A 194 0.18 -16.79 13.67
CA VAL A 194 1.51 -17.18 13.15
C VAL A 194 2.43 -17.62 14.29
N ILE A 195 2.45 -16.88 15.40
CA ILE A 195 3.19 -17.25 16.62
C ILE A 195 2.63 -18.53 17.23
N ALA A 196 1.30 -18.67 17.30
CA ALA A 196 0.66 -19.89 17.80
C ALA A 196 0.91 -21.11 16.91
N HIS A 197 1.10 -20.94 15.60
CA HIS A 197 1.46 -22.01 14.68
C HIS A 197 2.94 -22.40 14.82
N ALA A 198 3.85 -21.43 14.90
CA ALA A 198 5.29 -21.68 15.09
C ALA A 198 5.58 -22.41 16.42
N ASN A 199 4.89 -22.06 17.50
CA ASN A 199 5.03 -22.71 18.79
C ASN A 199 4.48 -24.15 18.81
N ARG A 200 3.57 -24.50 17.88
CA ARG A 200 3.00 -25.85 17.75
C ARG A 200 3.88 -26.80 16.94
N GLN A 201 4.86 -26.30 16.20
CA GLN A 201 5.80 -27.11 15.39
C GLN A 201 7.21 -27.19 16.01
N GLY A 202 7.43 -26.53 17.15
CA GLY A 202 8.69 -26.58 17.91
C GLY A 202 8.71 -27.60 19.06
N THR A 203 7.80 -28.55 19.06
CA THR A 203 7.71 -29.72 19.98
C THR A 203 7.57 -30.98 19.15
#